data_AF-A0A8T2FPN0-F1
#
_entry.id   AF-A0A8T2FPN0-F1
#
_cell.length_a   1.000
_cell.length_b   1.000
_cell.length_c   1.000
_cell.angle_alpha   90.00
_cell.angle_beta   90.00
_cell.angle_gamma   90.00
#
_symmetry.space_group_name_H-M   'P 1'
#
loop_
_entity.id
_entity.type
_entity.pdbx_description
1 polymer ?
#
loop_
_entity_poly.entity_id
_entity_poly.type
_entity_poly.pdbx_seq_one_letter_code
_entity_poly.pdbx_strand_id
1 'polypeptide(L)'
;MALSSFNLSSLLFLLFFTPSVFSYSYQPSLNPHETSATSFCKNTPYPDACFTSLKLSISINISPNILSFLLQTLQTALSEAGKLTDLLSGAGVSNNLVEGQRGSLQDCKDLHHITSSFLKRSISKIQDGVNDSRKLADARAYLSAALTNKITCLEGLESASGPLKPKLVTSFTTTYKHISNSLSALPKQRRTTNPKTGGNTKNRRLLGLFPDWVYKKDHRFLEDSSDGYDEYDPSESLVVAADGTGNFSTINEAISFAPNMSNDRVLIYVKEGVYDENIDIPIYKTNIVLIGDGSDVTFITGNRSVGDGWTTFRSATLAVSGEGFLARDIMITNTAGPEKHQAVALRVNADFVALYRCVIDGYQDTLYTHSFRQFYRECDIYGTIDYIFGNAAVVFQGCNIVSKLPMPGQFTVITAQSRDTQDEDTGISMQNCSILASEDLFNSSNKVKSYLGRPWREFSRTVVMESYIDEFIDGSGWSKWNGGEALDTLYYGEYNNNGPGSETGKRVNWPGFHIMGYEDAFNFTATEFITGDGWLGSTSFPYDNGI
;
A
#
# COMPACT_ATOMS: atom_id res chain seq x y z
N MET A 1 -26.88 61.69 -65.60
CA MET A 1 -27.75 60.88 -64.72
C MET A 1 -27.19 61.06 -63.32
N ALA A 2 -27.64 62.11 -62.61
CA ALA A 2 -28.76 62.10 -61.66
C ALA A 2 -28.34 61.33 -60.38
N LEU A 3 -28.29 61.90 -59.17
CA LEU A 3 -28.90 63.09 -58.58
C LEU A 3 -28.18 63.40 -57.23
N SER A 4 -27.98 64.71 -56.95
CA SER A 4 -28.18 65.46 -55.67
C SER A 4 -27.90 64.77 -54.31
N SER A 5 -27.36 65.38 -53.25
CA SER A 5 -27.28 66.80 -52.85
C SER A 5 -26.60 66.89 -51.46
N PHE A 6 -25.84 67.97 -51.25
CA PHE A 6 -25.62 68.78 -50.03
C PHE A 6 -26.11 68.25 -48.66
N ASN A 7 -25.28 68.33 -47.60
CA ASN A 7 -25.12 69.56 -46.81
C ASN A 7 -24.10 69.44 -45.65
N LEU A 8 -23.53 70.59 -45.31
CA LEU A 8 -22.56 70.86 -44.25
C LEU A 8 -23.30 71.22 -42.94
N SER A 9 -22.94 70.68 -41.78
CA SER A 9 -23.30 71.27 -40.47
C SER A 9 -22.44 70.74 -39.32
N SER A 10 -21.52 71.62 -38.89
CA SER A 10 -21.25 72.10 -37.53
C SER A 10 -21.42 71.19 -36.29
N LEU A 11 -20.30 71.16 -35.54
CA LEU A 11 -20.12 70.92 -34.10
C LEU A 11 -21.31 71.34 -33.21
N LEU A 12 -21.75 70.41 -32.34
CA LEU A 12 -22.10 70.68 -30.94
C LEU A 12 -22.16 69.33 -30.19
N PHE A 13 -21.13 68.96 -29.43
CA PHE A 13 -21.21 67.85 -28.47
C PHE A 13 -21.41 68.43 -27.07
N LEU A 14 -22.62 68.24 -26.55
CA LEU A 14 -23.03 68.53 -25.19
C LEU A 14 -22.43 67.49 -24.23
N LEU A 15 -21.77 67.99 -23.18
CA LEU A 15 -21.34 67.23 -22.01
C LEU A 15 -22.56 66.68 -21.26
N PHE A 16 -22.76 65.36 -21.30
CA PHE A 16 -23.62 64.67 -20.35
C PHE A 16 -22.75 63.99 -19.29
N PHE A 17 -22.74 64.58 -18.10
CA PHE A 17 -22.34 63.94 -16.85
C PHE A 17 -23.31 62.78 -16.56
N THR A 18 -22.83 61.54 -16.59
CA THR A 18 -23.51 60.41 -15.94
C THR A 18 -22.92 60.24 -14.54
N PRO A 19 -23.73 60.06 -13.49
CA PRO A 19 -23.22 59.85 -12.15
C PRO A 19 -22.64 58.44 -12.07
N SER A 20 -21.37 58.35 -11.69
CA SER A 20 -20.73 57.11 -11.26
C SER A 20 -21.45 56.60 -10.01
N VAL A 21 -22.39 55.68 -10.20
CA VAL A 21 -22.95 54.88 -9.12
C VAL A 21 -21.83 53.96 -8.66
N PHE A 22 -21.16 54.34 -7.58
CA PHE A 22 -20.31 53.42 -6.81
C PHE A 22 -21.21 52.30 -6.30
N SER A 23 -21.25 51.19 -7.01
CA SER A 23 -21.69 49.92 -6.44
C SER A 23 -20.67 49.55 -5.37
N TYR A 24 -20.98 49.86 -4.11
CA TYR A 24 -20.34 49.20 -2.98
C TYR A 24 -20.60 47.70 -3.14
N SER A 25 -19.62 46.97 -3.67
CA SER A 25 -19.58 45.53 -3.54
C SER A 25 -19.44 45.25 -2.04
N TYR A 26 -20.55 44.93 -1.39
CA TYR A 26 -20.54 44.39 -0.04
C TYR A 26 -19.85 43.03 -0.13
N GLN A 27 -18.53 42.98 0.05
CA GLN A 27 -17.87 41.73 0.40
C GLN A 27 -18.38 41.40 1.80
N PRO A 28 -19.15 40.31 1.99
CA PRO A 28 -19.47 39.89 3.34
C PRO A 28 -18.15 39.64 4.05
N SER A 29 -17.91 40.33 5.16
CA SER A 29 -16.75 40.04 6.01
C SER A 29 -16.92 38.61 6.50
N LEU A 30 -16.18 37.68 5.90
CA LEU A 30 -16.16 36.28 6.33
C LEU A 30 -15.84 36.26 7.83
N ASN A 31 -16.62 35.50 8.60
CA ASN A 31 -16.35 35.30 10.02
C ASN A 31 -14.89 34.80 10.17
N PRO A 32 -14.10 35.24 11.17
CA PRO A 32 -12.76 34.71 11.44
C PRO A 32 -12.66 33.17 11.43
N HIS A 33 -13.71 32.46 11.85
CA HIS A 33 -13.80 31.01 11.80
C HIS A 33 -13.91 30.48 10.35
N GLU A 34 -14.67 31.17 9.50
CA GLU A 34 -14.84 30.84 8.09
C GLU A 34 -13.55 31.11 7.29
N THR A 35 -12.85 32.19 7.64
CA THR A 35 -11.51 32.51 7.08
C THR A 35 -10.48 31.45 7.46
N SER A 36 -10.50 30.98 8.72
CA SER A 36 -9.59 29.94 9.21
C SER A 36 -9.85 28.58 8.55
N ALA A 37 -11.13 28.18 8.43
CA ALA A 37 -11.53 26.99 7.69
C ALA A 37 -11.14 27.08 6.21
N THR A 38 -11.23 28.28 5.63
CA THR A 38 -10.80 28.53 4.25
C THR A 38 -9.32 28.30 4.05
N SER A 39 -8.50 28.85 4.94
CA SER A 39 -7.06 28.62 4.90
C SER A 39 -6.69 27.15 5.08
N PHE A 40 -7.41 26.42 5.95
CA PHE A 40 -7.16 25.00 6.19
C PHE A 40 -7.52 24.14 4.97
N CYS A 41 -8.72 24.31 4.40
CA CYS A 41 -9.21 23.46 3.32
C CYS A 41 -8.57 23.74 1.97
N LYS A 42 -8.03 24.95 1.74
CA LYS A 42 -7.43 25.35 0.46
C LYS A 42 -6.31 24.42 -0.01
N ASN A 43 -5.56 23.83 0.92
CA ASN A 43 -4.41 22.96 0.61
C ASN A 43 -4.78 21.48 0.57
N THR A 44 -6.06 21.12 0.73
CA THR A 44 -6.51 19.73 0.64
C THR A 44 -6.85 19.33 -0.80
N PRO A 45 -6.79 18.04 -1.17
CA PRO A 45 -7.09 17.57 -2.52
C PRO A 45 -8.51 17.89 -2.98
N TYR A 46 -9.47 17.99 -2.05
CA TYR A 46 -10.86 18.30 -2.33
C TYR A 46 -11.38 19.44 -1.42
N PRO A 47 -11.03 20.71 -1.72
CA PRO A 47 -11.35 21.84 -0.85
C PRO A 47 -12.85 21.95 -0.54
N ASP A 48 -13.73 21.82 -1.53
CA ASP A 48 -15.18 21.94 -1.34
C ASP A 48 -15.77 20.89 -0.37
N ALA A 49 -15.25 19.66 -0.44
CA ALA A 49 -15.63 18.58 0.46
C ALA A 49 -15.11 18.83 1.89
N CYS A 50 -13.90 19.37 2.01
CA CYS A 50 -13.33 19.81 3.30
C CYS A 50 -14.20 20.91 3.92
N PHE A 51 -14.51 21.97 3.16
CA PHE A 51 -15.36 23.07 3.62
C PHE A 51 -16.72 22.59 4.11
N THR A 52 -17.35 21.71 3.33
CA THR A 52 -18.66 21.14 3.67
C THR A 52 -18.59 20.36 4.99
N SER A 53 -17.48 19.65 5.24
CA SER A 53 -17.25 18.92 6.50
C SER A 53 -17.15 19.86 7.71
N LEU A 54 -16.65 21.08 7.53
CA LEU A 54 -16.44 22.05 8.60
C LEU A 54 -17.64 22.96 8.88
N LYS A 55 -18.68 22.98 8.03
CA LYS A 55 -19.84 23.89 8.16
C LYS A 55 -20.47 23.88 9.55
N LEU A 56 -20.61 22.71 10.17
CA LEU A 56 -21.20 22.60 11.51
C LEU A 56 -20.34 23.28 12.59
N SER A 57 -19.01 23.12 12.51
CA SER A 57 -18.06 23.70 13.45
C SER A 57 -17.97 25.23 13.35
N ILE A 58 -18.09 25.76 12.12
CA ILE A 58 -18.16 27.20 11.85
C ILE A 58 -19.43 27.79 12.49
N SER A 59 -20.56 27.07 12.42
CA SER A 59 -21.84 27.50 13.00
C SER A 59 -21.87 27.49 14.53
N ILE A 60 -21.06 26.66 15.19
CA ILE A 60 -21.03 26.50 16.67
C ILE A 60 -19.93 27.37 17.32
N ASN A 61 -19.14 28.09 16.53
CA ASN A 61 -18.13 29.04 17.00
C ASN A 61 -17.05 28.41 17.92
N ILE A 62 -16.65 27.16 17.64
CA ILE A 62 -15.58 26.47 18.36
C ILE A 62 -14.24 27.16 18.03
N SER A 63 -13.43 27.46 19.06
CA SER A 63 -12.09 28.05 18.90
C SER A 63 -11.26 27.24 17.89
N PRO A 64 -10.91 27.80 16.73
CA PRO A 64 -10.37 27.03 15.63
C PRO A 64 -8.90 26.72 15.90
N ASN A 65 -8.57 25.44 15.96
CA ASN A 65 -7.20 24.97 15.82
C ASN A 65 -7.13 23.83 14.79
N ILE A 66 -5.96 23.63 14.19
CA ILE A 66 -5.76 22.66 13.09
C ILE A 66 -6.25 21.26 13.46
N LEU A 67 -6.03 20.86 14.72
CA LEU A 67 -6.48 19.57 15.24
C LEU A 67 -8.00 19.43 15.23
N SER A 68 -8.74 20.46 15.64
CA SER A 68 -10.20 20.44 15.65
C SER A 68 -10.78 20.28 14.24
N PHE A 69 -10.19 20.94 13.24
CA PHE A 69 -10.60 20.79 11.84
C PHE A 69 -10.27 19.40 11.29
N LEU A 70 -9.10 18.87 11.63
CA LEU A 70 -8.71 17.51 11.24
C LEU A 70 -9.66 16.46 11.82
N LEU A 71 -9.93 16.50 13.13
CA LEU A 71 -10.84 15.58 13.79
C LEU A 71 -12.26 15.69 13.23
N GLN A 72 -12.73 16.90 12.95
CA GLN A 72 -14.03 17.11 12.32
C GLN A 72 -14.10 16.50 10.91
N THR A 73 -13.05 16.68 10.10
CA THR A 73 -12.98 16.10 8.74
C THR A 73 -13.02 14.57 8.81
N LEU A 74 -12.30 13.96 9.77
CA LEU A 74 -12.32 12.51 10.00
C LEU A 74 -13.68 12.01 10.50
N GLN A 75 -14.35 12.73 11.38
CA GLN A 75 -15.69 12.39 11.84
C GLN A 75 -16.70 12.44 10.70
N THR A 76 -16.61 13.43 9.80
CA THR A 76 -17.41 13.47 8.58
C THR A 76 -17.10 12.28 7.68
N ALA A 77 -15.83 11.93 7.50
CA ALA A 77 -15.44 10.74 6.74
C ALA A 77 -16.06 9.46 7.31
N LEU A 78 -16.03 9.28 8.64
CA LEU A 78 -16.65 8.14 9.32
C LEU A 78 -18.18 8.12 9.15
N SER A 79 -18.83 9.28 9.20
CA SER A 79 -20.27 9.42 8.95
C SER A 79 -20.65 9.04 7.51
N GLU A 80 -19.94 9.56 6.51
CA GLU A 80 -20.16 9.21 5.10
C GLU A 80 -19.83 7.73 4.81
N ALA A 81 -18.85 7.17 5.51
CA ALA A 81 -18.57 5.73 5.46
C ALA A 81 -19.74 4.89 6.01
N GLY A 82 -20.41 5.35 7.07
CA GLY A 82 -21.64 4.72 7.58
C GLY A 82 -22.75 4.65 6.54
N LYS A 83 -23.01 5.76 5.82
CA LYS A 83 -24.01 5.78 4.73
C LYS A 83 -23.67 4.81 3.59
N LEU A 84 -22.38 4.68 3.26
CA LEU A 84 -21.91 3.74 2.25
C LEU A 84 -22.07 2.29 2.72
N THR A 85 -21.88 2.00 4.01
CA THR A 85 -22.16 0.69 4.60
C THR A 85 -23.63 0.30 4.42
N ASP A 86 -24.57 1.23 4.67
CA ASP A 86 -25.99 0.97 4.47
C ASP A 86 -26.32 0.66 3.01
N LEU A 87 -25.71 1.40 2.07
CA LEU A 87 -25.86 1.16 0.63
C LEU A 87 -25.32 -0.22 0.22
N LEU A 88 -24.14 -0.61 0.72
CA LEU A 88 -23.50 -1.90 0.42
C LEU A 88 -24.28 -3.09 1.00
N SER A 89 -24.84 -2.95 2.20
CA SER A 89 -25.74 -3.95 2.80
C SER A 89 -27.01 -4.13 1.97
N GLY A 90 -27.59 -3.03 1.46
CA GLY A 90 -28.74 -3.07 0.57
C GLY A 90 -28.43 -3.63 -0.83
N ALA A 91 -27.21 -3.41 -1.34
CA ALA A 91 -26.79 -3.79 -2.69
C ALA A 91 -26.88 -5.30 -2.94
N GLY A 92 -26.59 -6.13 -1.94
CA GLY A 92 -26.64 -7.59 -2.07
C GLY A 92 -28.05 -8.17 -2.11
N VAL A 93 -29.08 -7.39 -1.75
CA VAL A 93 -30.48 -7.81 -1.75
C VAL A 93 -31.16 -7.45 -3.07
N SER A 94 -30.68 -6.40 -3.75
CA SER A 94 -31.19 -5.99 -5.05
C SER A 94 -30.43 -6.71 -6.17
N ASN A 95 -31.10 -7.51 -7.01
CA ASN A 95 -30.54 -8.14 -8.23
C ASN A 95 -30.11 -7.12 -9.32
N ASN A 96 -29.62 -5.95 -8.92
CA ASN A 96 -29.38 -4.76 -9.72
C ASN A 96 -27.88 -4.50 -10.01
N LEU A 97 -27.02 -5.42 -9.60
CA LEU A 97 -25.60 -5.45 -9.92
C LEU A 97 -25.24 -6.85 -10.44
N VAL A 98 -24.63 -6.90 -11.61
CA VAL A 98 -24.08 -8.12 -12.22
C VAL A 98 -22.56 -8.01 -12.14
N GLU A 99 -21.94 -8.87 -11.34
CA GLU A 99 -20.49 -8.87 -11.17
C GLU A 99 -19.80 -9.51 -12.39
N GLY A 100 -18.75 -8.87 -12.91
CA GLY A 100 -17.94 -9.43 -14.00
C GLY A 100 -16.93 -10.46 -13.50
N GLN A 101 -16.51 -10.34 -12.24
CA GLN A 101 -15.67 -11.29 -11.53
C GLN A 101 -16.36 -11.70 -10.23
N ARG A 102 -16.18 -12.95 -9.81
CA ARG A 102 -16.71 -13.50 -8.58
C ARG A 102 -16.15 -12.75 -7.38
N GLY A 103 -17.05 -12.10 -6.64
CA GLY A 103 -16.72 -11.49 -5.35
C GLY A 103 -16.31 -10.02 -5.43
N SER A 104 -16.45 -9.34 -6.56
CA SER A 104 -16.22 -7.89 -6.69
C SER A 104 -16.99 -7.05 -5.65
N LEU A 105 -18.28 -7.32 -5.46
CA LEU A 105 -19.10 -6.64 -4.45
C LEU A 105 -18.71 -7.07 -3.03
N GLN A 106 -18.31 -8.32 -2.84
CA GLN A 106 -17.84 -8.80 -1.54
C GLN A 106 -16.51 -8.15 -1.15
N ASP A 107 -15.59 -7.96 -2.11
CA ASP A 107 -14.36 -7.18 -1.91
C ASP A 107 -14.68 -5.77 -1.45
N CYS A 108 -15.59 -5.08 -2.15
CA CYS A 108 -16.05 -3.76 -1.74
C CYS A 108 -16.63 -3.73 -0.32
N LYS A 109 -17.40 -4.75 0.08
CA LYS A 109 -17.96 -4.86 1.44
C LYS A 109 -16.86 -5.05 2.48
N ASP A 110 -15.98 -6.03 2.27
CA ASP A 110 -14.94 -6.40 3.22
C ASP A 110 -13.92 -5.26 3.38
N LEU A 111 -13.45 -4.71 2.27
CA LEU A 111 -12.51 -3.59 2.24
C LEU A 111 -13.11 -2.32 2.87
N HIS A 112 -14.39 -2.02 2.62
CA HIS A 112 -15.06 -0.87 3.24
C HIS A 112 -15.32 -1.07 4.74
N HIS A 113 -15.65 -2.30 5.15
CA HIS A 113 -15.76 -2.65 6.57
C HIS A 113 -14.42 -2.45 7.30
N ILE A 114 -13.33 -2.93 6.70
CA ILE A 114 -11.96 -2.71 7.18
C ILE A 114 -11.63 -1.22 7.25
N THR A 115 -11.95 -0.44 6.21
CA THR A 115 -11.78 1.03 6.20
C THR A 115 -12.48 1.70 7.38
N SER A 116 -13.70 1.26 7.72
CA SER A 116 -14.43 1.82 8.85
C SER A 116 -13.70 1.60 10.19
N SER A 117 -12.99 0.48 10.35
CA SER A 117 -12.10 0.24 11.49
C SER A 117 -10.89 1.19 11.47
N PHE A 118 -10.25 1.37 10.31
CA PHE A 118 -9.11 2.28 10.13
C PHE A 118 -9.43 3.73 10.46
N LEU A 119 -10.62 4.21 10.08
CA LEU A 119 -11.07 5.56 10.45
C LEU A 119 -11.20 5.74 11.97
N LYS A 120 -11.81 4.77 12.66
CA LYS A 120 -11.93 4.80 14.13
C LYS A 120 -10.57 4.78 14.81
N ARG A 121 -9.65 3.92 14.34
CA ARG A 121 -8.27 3.84 14.86
C ARG A 121 -7.51 5.15 14.62
N SER A 122 -7.66 5.75 13.44
CA SER A 122 -7.04 7.05 13.12
C SER A 122 -7.51 8.15 14.07
N ILE A 123 -8.81 8.23 14.34
CA ILE A 123 -9.39 9.20 15.28
C ILE A 123 -8.77 9.02 16.68
N SER A 124 -8.73 7.79 17.20
CA SER A 124 -8.11 7.51 18.51
C SER A 124 -6.64 7.91 18.55
N LYS A 125 -5.83 7.52 17.55
CA LYS A 125 -4.41 7.87 17.49
C LYS A 125 -4.16 9.38 17.51
N ILE A 126 -4.99 10.14 16.79
CA ILE A 126 -4.90 11.60 16.73
C ILE A 126 -5.35 12.22 18.07
N GLN A 127 -6.42 11.74 18.69
CA GLN A 127 -6.89 12.22 19.99
C GLN A 127 -5.88 11.96 21.10
N ASP A 128 -5.28 10.77 21.13
CA ASP A 128 -4.36 10.32 22.18
C ASP A 128 -2.92 10.82 21.98
N GLY A 129 -2.64 11.52 20.87
CA GLY A 129 -1.30 11.52 20.27
C GLY A 129 -0.93 12.71 19.40
N VAL A 130 -1.56 13.87 19.57
CA VAL A 130 -1.36 15.05 18.71
C VAL A 130 0.12 15.47 18.59
N ASN A 131 0.89 15.27 19.65
CA ASN A 131 2.32 15.60 19.71
C ASN A 131 3.24 14.38 19.56
N ASP A 132 2.68 13.19 19.34
CA ASP A 132 3.42 11.95 19.15
C ASP A 132 3.49 11.63 17.65
N SER A 133 4.67 11.85 17.06
CA SER A 133 4.89 11.61 15.64
C SER A 133 4.61 10.16 15.21
N ARG A 134 4.77 9.18 16.12
CA ARG A 134 4.49 7.77 15.82
C ARG A 134 3.00 7.51 15.69
N LYS A 135 2.18 8.06 16.60
CA LYS A 135 0.72 7.95 16.52
C LYS A 135 0.17 8.64 15.27
N LEU A 136 0.76 9.76 14.86
CA LEU A 136 0.39 10.42 13.60
C LEU A 136 0.81 9.60 12.37
N ALA A 137 1.99 8.97 12.39
CA ALA A 137 2.41 8.05 11.33
C ALA A 137 1.47 6.84 11.21
N ASP A 138 1.04 6.25 12.32
CA ASP A 138 0.04 5.17 12.34
C ASP A 138 -1.29 5.65 11.72
N ALA A 139 -1.78 6.84 12.09
CA ALA A 139 -2.99 7.41 11.50
C ALA A 139 -2.86 7.62 9.99
N ARG A 140 -1.68 8.08 9.50
CA ARG A 140 -1.41 8.20 8.07
C ARG A 140 -1.40 6.85 7.36
N ALA A 141 -0.84 5.81 7.98
CA ALA A 141 -0.86 4.45 7.46
C ALA A 141 -2.30 3.90 7.32
N TYR A 142 -3.14 4.07 8.35
CA TYR A 142 -4.55 3.68 8.30
C TYR A 142 -5.33 4.39 7.18
N LEU A 143 -5.14 5.70 7.01
CA LEU A 143 -5.84 6.46 5.97
C LEU A 143 -5.33 6.14 4.56
N SER A 144 -4.03 5.88 4.40
CA SER A 144 -3.45 5.43 3.11
C SER A 144 -3.99 4.05 2.73
N ALA A 145 -4.06 3.13 3.69
CA ALA A 145 -4.67 1.81 3.48
C ALA A 145 -6.16 1.90 3.13
N ALA A 146 -6.91 2.83 3.75
CA ALA A 146 -8.29 3.10 3.38
C ALA A 146 -8.42 3.57 1.92
N LEU A 147 -7.57 4.50 1.47
CA LEU A 147 -7.59 4.94 0.06
C LEU A 147 -7.26 3.79 -0.90
N THR A 148 -6.34 2.91 -0.51
CA THR A 148 -6.02 1.68 -1.28
C THR A 148 -7.23 0.75 -1.37
N ASN A 149 -7.92 0.49 -0.25
CA ASN A 149 -9.15 -0.31 -0.20
C ASN A 149 -10.23 0.20 -1.19
N LYS A 150 -10.38 1.52 -1.32
CA LYS A 150 -11.28 2.14 -2.30
C LYS A 150 -10.86 1.79 -3.72
N ILE A 151 -9.57 1.92 -4.05
CA ILE A 151 -9.07 1.66 -5.41
C ILE A 151 -9.35 0.20 -5.79
N THR A 152 -8.97 -0.75 -4.95
CA THR A 152 -9.19 -2.18 -5.22
C THR A 152 -10.67 -2.53 -5.37
N CYS A 153 -11.55 -1.94 -4.56
CA CYS A 153 -13.00 -2.09 -4.76
C CYS A 153 -13.46 -1.54 -6.12
N LEU A 154 -13.03 -0.33 -6.48
CA LEU A 154 -13.44 0.29 -7.74
C LEU A 154 -12.94 -0.48 -8.96
N GLU A 155 -11.71 -0.99 -8.94
CA GLU A 155 -11.15 -1.88 -9.97
C GLU A 155 -11.96 -3.17 -10.10
N GLY A 156 -12.32 -3.81 -8.99
CA GLY A 156 -13.19 -4.98 -8.99
C GLY A 156 -14.58 -4.69 -9.61
N LEU A 157 -15.07 -3.45 -9.48
CA LEU A 157 -16.33 -3.00 -10.07
C LEU A 157 -16.22 -2.57 -11.54
N GLU A 158 -15.01 -2.42 -12.11
CA GLU A 158 -14.84 -2.00 -13.51
C GLU A 158 -15.50 -2.97 -14.48
N SER A 159 -15.36 -4.27 -14.25
CA SER A 159 -15.98 -5.34 -15.05
C SER A 159 -17.46 -5.56 -14.75
N ALA A 160 -17.97 -5.03 -13.63
CA ALA A 160 -19.37 -5.18 -13.25
C ALA A 160 -20.31 -4.34 -14.13
N SER A 161 -21.60 -4.68 -14.14
CA SER A 161 -22.64 -3.97 -14.88
C SER A 161 -23.95 -3.88 -14.08
N GLY A 162 -24.93 -3.12 -14.60
CA GLY A 162 -26.24 -2.95 -13.97
C GLY A 162 -26.48 -1.55 -13.37
N PRO A 163 -27.75 -1.21 -13.07
CA PRO A 163 -28.16 0.14 -12.69
C PRO A 163 -27.58 0.61 -11.34
N LEU A 164 -27.12 -0.30 -10.49
CA LEU A 164 -26.55 0.06 -9.19
C LEU A 164 -25.08 0.50 -9.28
N LYS A 165 -24.33 0.07 -10.31
CA LYS A 165 -22.89 0.38 -10.44
C LYS A 165 -22.58 1.88 -10.40
N PRO A 166 -23.24 2.76 -11.19
CA PRO A 166 -22.93 4.19 -11.17
C PRO A 166 -23.16 4.83 -9.79
N LYS A 167 -24.21 4.39 -9.09
CA LYS A 167 -24.52 4.86 -7.73
C LYS A 167 -23.45 4.43 -6.74
N LEU A 168 -23.02 3.17 -6.78
CA LEU A 168 -21.93 2.67 -5.93
C LEU A 168 -20.62 3.42 -6.19
N VAL A 169 -20.19 3.51 -7.46
CA VAL A 169 -18.95 4.21 -7.84
C VAL A 169 -18.99 5.67 -7.38
N THR A 170 -20.12 6.36 -7.57
CA THR A 170 -20.29 7.74 -7.09
C THR A 170 -20.19 7.81 -5.58
N SER A 171 -20.88 6.94 -4.83
CA SER A 171 -20.85 6.94 -3.37
C SER A 171 -19.46 6.65 -2.80
N PHE A 172 -18.73 5.66 -3.34
CA PHE A 172 -17.33 5.43 -2.98
C PHE A 172 -16.47 6.66 -3.26
N THR A 173 -16.58 7.21 -4.47
CA THR A 173 -15.79 8.39 -4.85
C THR A 173 -16.07 9.58 -3.94
N THR A 174 -17.34 9.85 -3.58
CA THR A 174 -17.68 10.97 -2.69
C THR A 174 -17.24 10.73 -1.26
N THR A 175 -17.47 9.53 -0.71
CA THR A 175 -17.11 9.21 0.68
C THR A 175 -15.60 9.31 0.90
N TYR A 176 -14.79 8.76 -0.01
CA TYR A 176 -13.34 8.72 0.15
C TYR A 176 -12.63 10.05 -0.13
N LYS A 177 -13.31 11.07 -0.69
CA LYS A 177 -12.78 12.45 -0.73
C LYS A 177 -12.49 12.99 0.68
N HIS A 178 -13.36 12.69 1.64
CA HIS A 178 -13.18 13.12 3.04
C HIS A 178 -11.97 12.44 3.69
N ILE A 179 -11.72 11.17 3.34
CA ILE A 179 -10.55 10.40 3.80
C ILE A 179 -9.27 11.00 3.21
N SER A 180 -9.26 11.29 1.91
CA SER A 180 -8.12 11.94 1.24
C SER A 180 -7.79 13.31 1.82
N ASN A 181 -8.80 14.14 2.08
CA ASN A 181 -8.59 15.42 2.77
C ASN A 181 -8.03 15.24 4.18
N SER A 182 -8.50 14.23 4.91
CA SER A 182 -8.01 13.93 6.26
C SER A 182 -6.54 13.49 6.25
N LEU A 183 -6.13 12.67 5.28
CA LEU A 183 -4.74 12.25 5.10
C LEU A 183 -3.84 13.44 4.77
N SER A 184 -4.28 14.30 3.84
CA SER A 184 -3.51 15.48 3.43
C SER A 184 -3.34 16.51 4.56
N ALA A 185 -4.36 16.62 5.43
CA ALA A 185 -4.31 17.51 6.59
C ALA A 185 -3.39 17.00 7.73
N LEU A 186 -3.00 15.73 7.73
CA LEU A 186 -2.04 15.20 8.69
C LEU A 186 -0.61 15.67 8.35
N PRO A 187 0.18 16.12 9.34
CA PRO A 187 1.56 16.50 9.08
C PRO A 187 2.34 15.29 8.57
N LYS A 188 3.12 15.48 7.49
CA LYS A 188 4.03 14.46 6.99
C LYS A 188 5.13 14.20 8.02
N GLN A 189 5.59 12.95 8.09
CA GLN A 189 6.73 12.58 8.93
C GLN A 189 7.95 13.40 8.50
N ARG A 190 8.62 14.06 9.45
CA ARG A 190 9.87 14.79 9.18
C ARG A 190 10.96 13.78 8.85
N ARG A 191 11.32 13.67 7.57
CA ARG A 191 12.50 12.93 7.11
C ARG A 191 13.76 13.64 7.58
N THR A 192 14.69 12.90 8.18
CA THR A 192 15.96 13.46 8.66
C THR A 192 16.80 13.98 7.49
N THR A 193 17.11 15.28 7.49
CA THR A 193 17.98 15.93 6.49
C THR A 193 19.45 16.00 6.91
N ASN A 194 19.84 15.26 7.95
CA ASN A 194 21.20 15.17 8.47
C ASN A 194 21.37 13.83 9.21
N PRO A 195 21.68 12.73 8.51
CA PRO A 195 22.20 11.53 9.13
C PRO A 195 23.52 11.93 9.79
N LYS A 196 23.57 11.89 11.12
CA LYS A 196 24.81 12.16 11.83
C LYS A 196 25.88 11.21 11.28
N THR A 197 26.95 11.81 10.75
CA THR A 197 28.21 11.19 10.34
C THR A 197 28.49 9.88 11.07
N GLY A 198 28.73 8.82 10.28
CA GLY A 198 29.04 7.46 10.72
C GLY A 198 29.87 7.40 12.00
N GLY A 199 29.15 7.25 13.12
CA GLY A 199 29.69 6.74 14.35
C GLY A 199 29.49 5.25 14.32
N ASN A 200 30.58 4.50 14.39
CA ASN A 200 30.61 3.05 14.48
C ASN A 200 29.94 2.59 15.79
N THR A 201 28.61 2.71 15.91
CA THR A 201 27.83 2.22 17.05
C THR A 201 27.38 0.81 16.75
N LYS A 202 28.31 -0.13 16.93
CA LYS A 202 27.93 -1.50 17.32
C LYS A 202 26.94 -1.40 18.49
N ASN A 203 25.79 -2.04 18.33
CA ASN A 203 24.91 -2.51 19.41
C ASN A 203 24.62 -1.51 20.54
N ARG A 204 23.96 -0.39 20.25
CA ARG A 204 23.13 0.26 21.28
C ARG A 204 21.70 -0.21 21.13
N ARG A 205 21.39 -1.36 21.75
CA ARG A 205 20.01 -1.75 22.09
C ARG A 205 19.40 -0.57 22.85
N LEU A 206 18.47 0.14 22.23
CA LEU A 206 17.67 1.17 22.90
C LEU A 206 16.72 0.41 23.85
N LEU A 207 17.20 0.18 25.06
CA LEU A 207 16.43 -0.41 26.16
C LEU A 207 15.34 0.59 26.57
N GLY A 208 14.18 0.47 25.93
CA GLY A 208 12.94 1.12 26.35
C GLY A 208 12.19 1.76 25.20
N LEU A 209 10.89 1.42 25.12
CA LEU A 209 9.85 1.97 24.22
C LEU A 209 9.55 1.16 22.95
N PHE A 210 9.34 -0.14 23.13
CA PHE A 210 8.53 -0.90 22.17
C PHE A 210 7.05 -0.47 22.25
N PRO A 211 6.23 -0.64 21.19
CA PRO A 211 4.78 -0.48 21.24
C PRO A 211 4.15 -1.27 22.39
N ASP A 212 3.02 -0.81 22.92
CA ASP A 212 2.38 -1.39 24.12
C ASP A 212 2.06 -2.91 24.02
N TRP A 213 2.06 -3.47 22.80
CA TRP A 213 1.84 -4.90 22.53
C TRP A 213 3.12 -5.75 22.54
N VAL A 214 4.31 -5.16 22.51
CA VAL A 214 5.58 -5.91 22.53
C VAL A 214 5.96 -6.21 23.98
N TYR A 215 5.50 -7.35 24.49
CA TYR A 215 5.97 -7.86 25.77
C TYR A 215 7.34 -8.53 25.63
N LYS A 216 8.21 -8.37 26.64
CA LYS A 216 9.57 -8.93 26.71
C LYS A 216 9.66 -10.47 26.63
N LYS A 217 8.54 -11.18 26.53
CA LYS A 217 8.48 -12.65 26.53
C LYS A 217 8.67 -13.26 25.13
N ASP A 218 8.65 -12.45 24.07
CA ASP A 218 8.59 -12.91 22.67
C ASP A 218 9.95 -13.21 22.01
N HIS A 219 11.06 -12.98 22.71
CA HIS A 219 12.42 -13.12 22.15
C HIS A 219 12.91 -14.56 22.03
N ARG A 220 12.24 -15.55 22.64
CA ARG A 220 12.80 -16.90 22.79
C ARG A 220 12.52 -17.83 21.59
N PHE A 221 11.57 -17.48 20.72
CA PHE A 221 11.04 -18.45 19.73
C PHE A 221 11.55 -18.26 18.30
N LEU A 222 12.31 -17.20 18.03
CA LEU A 222 12.66 -16.78 16.67
C LEU A 222 14.17 -16.49 16.47
N GLU A 223 14.99 -16.68 17.50
CA GLU A 223 16.46 -16.61 17.36
C GLU A 223 16.99 -17.88 16.67
N ASP A 224 17.91 -17.69 15.71
CA ASP A 224 18.61 -18.76 15.02
C ASP A 224 19.75 -19.26 15.94
N SER A 225 19.50 -20.31 16.72
CA SER A 225 20.51 -20.90 17.60
C SER A 225 21.44 -21.82 16.80
N SER A 226 22.54 -21.22 16.34
CA SER A 226 23.74 -21.94 15.84
C SER A 226 24.48 -22.76 16.91
N ASP A 227 24.00 -22.74 18.16
CA ASP A 227 24.47 -23.57 19.26
C ASP A 227 23.34 -24.49 19.72
N GLY A 228 23.48 -25.78 19.44
CA GLY A 228 22.41 -26.78 19.55
C GLY A 228 21.69 -26.84 20.90
N TYR A 229 20.38 -27.11 20.80
CA TYR A 229 19.41 -27.39 21.87
C TYR A 229 18.87 -26.19 22.65
N ASP A 230 18.08 -25.34 21.99
CA ASP A 230 16.86 -24.81 22.61
C ASP A 230 15.67 -25.48 21.90
N GLU A 231 15.23 -26.59 22.48
CA GLU A 231 14.11 -27.40 22.02
C GLU A 231 12.83 -26.56 22.10
N TYR A 232 12.21 -26.33 20.94
CA TYR A 232 10.88 -25.74 20.81
C TYR A 232 9.91 -26.39 21.80
N ASP A 233 9.29 -25.62 22.69
CA ASP A 233 8.29 -26.17 23.61
C ASP A 233 6.97 -26.40 22.83
N PRO A 234 6.63 -27.66 22.48
CA PRO A 234 5.45 -27.94 21.69
C PRO A 234 4.16 -27.59 22.45
N SER A 235 4.23 -27.43 23.78
CA SER A 235 3.09 -27.09 24.62
C SER A 235 2.65 -25.62 24.55
N GLU A 236 3.49 -24.73 24.01
CA GLU A 236 3.17 -23.30 23.81
C GLU A 236 2.77 -22.97 22.36
N SER A 237 2.45 -24.00 21.55
CA SER A 237 2.21 -23.84 20.12
C SER A 237 1.03 -24.65 19.57
N LEU A 238 0.53 -24.22 18.41
CA LEU A 238 -0.44 -24.97 17.61
C LEU A 238 0.30 -25.71 16.49
N VAL A 239 0.43 -27.03 16.60
CA VAL A 239 1.11 -27.85 15.59
C VAL A 239 0.14 -28.27 14.50
N VAL A 240 0.49 -28.01 13.25
CA VAL A 240 -0.24 -28.43 12.06
C VAL A 240 0.59 -29.49 11.34
N ALA A 241 0.01 -30.66 11.07
CA ALA A 241 0.71 -31.72 10.34
C ALA A 241 -0.25 -32.48 9.42
N ALA A 242 0.07 -32.52 8.12
CA ALA A 242 -0.75 -33.21 7.12
C ALA A 242 -0.84 -34.73 7.36
N ASP A 243 0.14 -35.31 8.06
CA ASP A 243 0.19 -36.72 8.44
C ASP A 243 -0.65 -37.09 9.68
N GLY A 244 -1.29 -36.10 10.31
CA GLY A 244 -2.12 -36.27 11.51
C GLY A 244 -1.35 -36.35 12.83
N THR A 245 -0.03 -36.07 12.84
CA THR A 245 0.78 -36.06 14.06
C THR A 245 0.71 -34.75 14.85
N GLY A 246 0.04 -33.74 14.32
CA GLY A 246 -0.15 -32.41 14.92
C GLY A 246 -1.46 -32.27 15.70
N ASN A 247 -1.71 -31.09 16.24
CA ASN A 247 -3.00 -30.72 16.84
C ASN A 247 -4.09 -30.54 15.78
N PHE A 248 -3.70 -30.09 14.58
CA PHE A 248 -4.59 -29.84 13.44
C PHE A 248 -4.02 -30.49 12.17
N SER A 249 -4.90 -30.83 11.23
CA SER A 249 -4.49 -31.34 9.91
C SER A 249 -4.35 -30.23 8.87
N THR A 250 -4.94 -29.06 9.14
CA THR A 250 -4.98 -27.92 8.23
C THR A 250 -4.59 -26.62 8.93
N ILE A 251 -4.06 -25.67 8.16
CA ILE A 251 -3.63 -24.36 8.69
C ILE A 251 -4.88 -23.52 9.01
N ASN A 252 -5.94 -23.63 8.22
CA ASN A 252 -7.21 -22.93 8.48
C ASN A 252 -7.85 -23.32 9.82
N GLU A 253 -7.76 -24.58 10.24
CA GLU A 253 -8.25 -25.03 11.55
C GLU A 253 -7.46 -24.40 12.70
N ALA A 254 -6.13 -24.37 12.60
CA ALA A 254 -5.26 -23.74 13.61
C ALA A 254 -5.52 -22.23 13.72
N ILE A 255 -5.64 -21.53 12.58
CA ILE A 255 -6.01 -20.11 12.55
C ILE A 255 -7.39 -19.90 13.17
N SER A 256 -8.37 -20.76 12.86
CA SER A 256 -9.72 -20.67 13.40
C SER A 256 -9.72 -20.84 14.93
N PHE A 257 -8.89 -21.74 15.46
CA PHE A 257 -8.73 -21.99 16.89
C PHE A 257 -8.02 -20.85 17.63
N ALA A 258 -7.06 -20.17 16.99
CA ALA A 258 -6.30 -19.07 17.60
C ALA A 258 -7.22 -17.99 18.23
N PRO A 259 -6.84 -17.36 19.35
CA PRO A 259 -7.64 -16.29 19.95
C PRO A 259 -7.78 -15.08 19.02
N ASN A 260 -8.95 -14.44 19.07
CA ASN A 260 -9.17 -13.18 18.37
C ASN A 260 -8.56 -12.02 19.17
N MET A 261 -8.02 -11.02 18.48
CA MET A 261 -7.44 -9.80 19.07
C MET A 261 -6.38 -10.10 20.13
N SER A 262 -5.57 -11.14 19.91
CA SER A 262 -4.47 -11.49 20.82
C SER A 262 -3.45 -10.37 20.86
N ASN A 263 -3.05 -9.96 22.07
CA ASN A 263 -1.91 -9.08 22.27
C ASN A 263 -0.58 -9.85 22.24
N ASP A 264 -0.63 -11.15 22.53
CA ASP A 264 0.53 -12.04 22.51
C ASP A 264 0.64 -12.76 21.16
N ARG A 265 1.85 -13.20 20.82
CA ARG A 265 2.08 -14.03 19.63
C ARG A 265 1.40 -15.37 19.75
N VAL A 266 0.68 -15.76 18.69
CA VAL A 266 0.09 -17.09 18.56
C VAL A 266 0.88 -17.86 17.54
N LEU A 267 1.68 -18.80 18.02
CA LEU A 267 2.58 -19.59 17.20
C LEU A 267 1.89 -20.81 16.61
N ILE A 268 1.87 -20.89 15.28
CA ILE A 268 1.40 -22.02 14.51
C ILE A 268 2.61 -22.62 13.78
N TYR A 269 3.01 -23.81 14.18
CA TYR A 269 4.10 -24.54 13.55
C TYR A 269 3.54 -25.54 12.56
N VAL A 270 3.98 -25.41 11.31
CA VAL A 270 3.47 -26.13 10.15
C VAL A 270 4.55 -27.09 9.71
N LYS A 271 4.34 -28.39 9.96
CA LYS A 271 5.31 -29.41 9.58
C LYS A 271 5.51 -29.49 8.07
N GLU A 272 6.52 -30.22 7.63
CA GLU A 272 6.70 -30.59 6.24
C GLU A 272 5.42 -31.21 5.64
N GLY A 273 5.13 -30.87 4.40
CA GLY A 273 3.93 -31.30 3.71
C GLY A 273 3.40 -30.28 2.71
N VAL A 274 2.41 -30.73 1.94
CA VAL A 274 1.69 -29.89 0.99
C VAL A 274 0.29 -29.61 1.52
N TYR A 275 0.01 -28.34 1.76
CA TYR A 275 -1.25 -27.81 2.28
C TYR A 275 -1.98 -27.10 1.13
N ASP A 276 -2.86 -27.83 0.44
CA ASP A 276 -3.70 -27.31 -0.65
C ASP A 276 -4.91 -26.58 -0.08
N GLU A 277 -4.70 -25.32 0.30
CA GLU A 277 -5.64 -24.50 1.05
C GLU A 277 -5.55 -23.04 0.59
N ASN A 278 -6.69 -22.39 0.33
CA ASN A 278 -6.76 -20.94 0.33
C ASN A 278 -7.02 -20.44 1.75
N ILE A 279 -6.06 -19.72 2.32
CA ILE A 279 -6.07 -19.27 3.71
C ILE A 279 -6.36 -17.77 3.77
N ASP A 280 -7.30 -17.38 4.64
CA ASP A 280 -7.57 -15.97 4.97
C ASP A 280 -7.33 -15.75 6.47
N ILE A 281 -6.38 -14.89 6.82
CA ILE A 281 -6.13 -14.41 8.17
C ILE A 281 -6.85 -13.06 8.32
N PRO A 282 -8.06 -13.05 8.90
CA PRO A 282 -8.87 -11.84 8.97
C PRO A 282 -8.29 -10.83 9.97
N ILE A 283 -8.74 -9.57 9.87
CA ILE A 283 -8.25 -8.45 10.69
C ILE A 283 -8.29 -8.67 12.20
N TYR A 284 -9.20 -9.53 12.68
CA TYR A 284 -9.35 -9.85 14.09
C TYR A 284 -8.44 -11.00 14.58
N LYS A 285 -7.65 -11.62 13.70
CA LYS A 285 -6.64 -12.64 14.06
C LYS A 285 -5.25 -11.98 14.07
N THR A 286 -4.98 -11.21 15.12
CA THR A 286 -3.72 -10.46 15.27
C THR A 286 -2.59 -11.34 15.80
N ASN A 287 -1.35 -10.97 15.50
CA ASN A 287 -0.11 -11.58 16.02
C ASN A 287 0.03 -13.09 15.74
N ILE A 288 -0.52 -13.57 14.62
CA ILE A 288 -0.30 -14.95 14.15
C ILE A 288 1.13 -15.09 13.63
N VAL A 289 1.82 -16.15 14.03
CA VAL A 289 3.15 -16.51 13.55
C VAL A 289 3.09 -17.88 12.88
N LEU A 290 3.43 -17.97 11.60
CA LEU A 290 3.61 -19.25 10.91
C LEU A 290 5.10 -19.62 10.84
N ILE A 291 5.46 -20.81 11.28
CA ILE A 291 6.83 -21.34 11.16
C ILE A 291 6.75 -22.69 10.46
N GLY A 292 7.48 -22.86 9.35
CA GLY A 292 7.59 -24.14 8.66
C GLY A 292 8.81 -24.95 9.08
N ASP A 293 8.90 -26.20 8.61
CA ASP A 293 10.10 -27.04 8.74
C ASP A 293 11.23 -26.63 7.78
N GLY A 294 10.91 -25.81 6.80
CA GLY A 294 11.80 -25.39 5.72
C GLY A 294 10.96 -24.97 4.52
N SER A 295 11.36 -23.89 3.84
CA SER A 295 10.63 -23.43 2.65
C SER A 295 10.71 -24.41 1.48
N ASP A 296 11.62 -25.38 1.52
CA ASP A 296 11.79 -26.46 0.56
C ASP A 296 10.98 -27.73 0.88
N VAL A 297 10.28 -27.76 2.03
CA VAL A 297 9.50 -28.94 2.48
C VAL A 297 8.10 -28.61 3.00
N THR A 298 7.83 -27.36 3.42
CA THR A 298 6.51 -26.90 3.87
C THR A 298 5.87 -25.97 2.82
N PHE A 299 4.82 -26.47 2.15
CA PHE A 299 4.20 -25.79 1.01
C PHE A 299 2.73 -25.44 1.28
N ILE A 300 2.36 -24.16 1.12
CA ILE A 300 0.98 -23.70 1.05
C ILE A 300 0.66 -23.42 -0.42
N THR A 301 -0.30 -24.16 -1.00
CA THR A 301 -0.62 -24.08 -2.43
C THR A 301 -2.08 -23.75 -2.67
N GLY A 302 -2.32 -23.05 -3.78
CA GLY A 302 -3.64 -22.74 -4.31
C GLY A 302 -3.54 -22.43 -5.82
N ASN A 303 -4.67 -22.22 -6.50
CA ASN A 303 -4.71 -22.02 -7.95
C ASN A 303 -5.81 -21.06 -8.42
N ARG A 304 -6.34 -20.20 -7.55
CA ARG A 304 -7.35 -19.21 -7.95
C ARG A 304 -6.73 -18.17 -8.86
N SER A 305 -7.48 -17.71 -9.85
CA SER A 305 -7.00 -16.76 -10.86
C SER A 305 -8.13 -15.90 -11.43
N VAL A 306 -7.76 -14.77 -12.02
CA VAL A 306 -8.69 -13.94 -12.80
C VAL A 306 -9.21 -14.69 -14.03
N GLY A 307 -8.36 -15.50 -14.68
CA GLY A 307 -8.77 -16.36 -15.80
C GLY A 307 -9.90 -17.34 -15.45
N ASP A 308 -10.02 -17.74 -14.19
CA ASP A 308 -11.10 -18.59 -13.67
C ASP A 308 -12.25 -17.80 -13.02
N GLY A 309 -12.26 -16.48 -13.22
CA GLY A 309 -13.34 -15.59 -12.81
C GLY A 309 -13.23 -15.04 -11.39
N TRP A 310 -12.14 -15.26 -10.65
CA TRP A 310 -11.91 -14.58 -9.37
C TRP A 310 -11.48 -13.13 -9.58
N THR A 311 -11.62 -12.28 -8.57
CA THR A 311 -10.90 -11.00 -8.55
C THR A 311 -9.42 -11.25 -8.23
N THR A 312 -8.53 -10.35 -8.65
CA THR A 312 -7.11 -10.39 -8.23
C THR A 312 -6.98 -10.38 -6.71
N PHE A 313 -7.83 -9.63 -5.99
CA PHE A 313 -7.81 -9.59 -4.54
C PHE A 313 -8.13 -10.94 -3.88
N ARG A 314 -9.08 -11.71 -4.43
CA ARG A 314 -9.50 -13.03 -3.91
C ARG A 314 -8.76 -14.22 -4.51
N SER A 315 -7.87 -13.99 -5.47
CA SER A 315 -7.06 -15.07 -6.06
C SER A 315 -5.92 -15.53 -5.14
N ALA A 316 -5.61 -14.77 -4.08
CA ALA A 316 -4.57 -15.09 -3.11
C ALA A 316 -4.67 -16.52 -2.54
N THR A 317 -3.57 -17.27 -2.59
CA THR A 317 -3.39 -18.52 -1.84
C THR A 317 -3.38 -18.24 -0.34
N LEU A 318 -2.55 -17.30 0.11
CA LEU A 318 -2.55 -16.79 1.49
C LEU A 318 -2.91 -15.29 1.49
N ALA A 319 -3.95 -14.94 2.23
CA ALA A 319 -4.42 -13.58 2.42
C ALA A 319 -4.26 -13.14 3.88
N VAL A 320 -3.49 -12.08 4.12
CA VAL A 320 -3.16 -11.58 5.46
C VAL A 320 -3.77 -10.20 5.69
N SER A 321 -4.76 -10.14 6.57
CA SER A 321 -5.39 -8.90 7.06
C SER A 321 -5.17 -8.65 8.56
N GLY A 322 -4.69 -9.66 9.30
CA GLY A 322 -4.34 -9.56 10.72
C GLY A 322 -3.00 -8.87 10.95
N GLU A 323 -3.00 -7.83 11.79
CA GLU A 323 -1.80 -7.05 12.15
C GLU A 323 -0.79 -7.89 12.94
N GLY A 324 0.51 -7.62 12.74
CA GLY A 324 1.59 -8.29 13.44
C GLY A 324 1.88 -9.72 12.94
N PHE A 325 1.39 -10.07 11.74
CA PHE A 325 1.62 -11.37 11.15
C PHE A 325 3.11 -11.60 10.84
N LEU A 326 3.62 -12.77 11.21
CA LEU A 326 4.97 -13.21 10.89
C LEU A 326 4.93 -14.55 10.17
N ALA A 327 5.82 -14.76 9.20
CA ALA A 327 6.06 -16.08 8.63
C ALA A 327 7.56 -16.34 8.45
N ARG A 328 7.98 -17.59 8.66
CA ARG A 328 9.34 -18.04 8.30
C ARG A 328 9.38 -19.48 7.82
N ASP A 329 10.36 -19.76 6.97
CA ASP A 329 10.70 -21.13 6.51
C ASP A 329 9.51 -21.85 5.85
N ILE A 330 8.71 -21.15 5.02
CA ILE A 330 7.52 -21.67 4.32
C ILE A 330 7.53 -21.20 2.86
N MET A 331 7.05 -22.06 1.94
CA MET A 331 6.72 -21.68 0.56
C MET A 331 5.23 -21.44 0.38
N ILE A 332 4.87 -20.32 -0.25
CA ILE A 332 3.50 -19.96 -0.63
C ILE A 332 3.45 -19.88 -2.15
N THR A 333 2.62 -20.69 -2.78
CA THR A 333 2.55 -20.78 -4.24
C THR A 333 1.14 -20.60 -4.79
N ASN A 334 1.05 -19.98 -5.97
CA ASN A 334 -0.13 -20.04 -6.81
C ASN A 334 0.21 -20.77 -8.12
N THR A 335 -0.41 -21.93 -8.30
CA THR A 335 -0.12 -22.88 -9.39
C THR A 335 -1.02 -22.69 -10.62
N ALA A 336 -1.78 -21.60 -10.72
CA ALA A 336 -2.69 -21.36 -11.83
C ALA A 336 -2.01 -21.33 -13.21
N GLY A 337 -0.77 -20.86 -13.28
CA GLY A 337 0.00 -20.76 -14.53
C GLY A 337 -0.17 -19.41 -15.26
N PRO A 338 0.74 -19.08 -16.20
CA PRO A 338 0.77 -17.77 -16.85
C PRO A 338 -0.41 -17.53 -17.81
N GLU A 339 -1.05 -18.59 -18.32
CA GLU A 339 -2.24 -18.54 -19.17
C GLU A 339 -3.50 -18.09 -18.42
N LYS A 340 -3.47 -18.13 -17.07
CA LYS A 340 -4.58 -17.76 -16.20
C LYS A 340 -4.58 -16.29 -15.77
N HIS A 341 -3.63 -15.51 -16.31
CA HIS A 341 -3.44 -14.09 -15.98
C HIS A 341 -3.18 -13.90 -14.48
N GLN A 342 -3.76 -12.87 -13.84
CA GLN A 342 -3.48 -12.52 -12.45
C GLN A 342 -3.86 -13.66 -11.49
N ALA A 343 -2.87 -14.13 -10.72
CA ALA A 343 -3.02 -15.24 -9.78
C ALA A 343 -2.07 -15.04 -8.59
N VAL A 344 -2.62 -14.52 -7.49
CA VAL A 344 -1.83 -14.09 -6.33
C VAL A 344 -1.44 -15.28 -5.47
N ALA A 345 -0.18 -15.39 -5.09
CA ALA A 345 0.30 -16.36 -4.10
C ALA A 345 0.10 -15.80 -2.69
N LEU A 346 0.61 -14.58 -2.43
CA LEU A 346 0.50 -13.91 -1.13
C LEU A 346 -0.09 -12.51 -1.30
N ARG A 347 -1.14 -12.20 -0.53
CA ARG A 347 -1.65 -10.84 -0.36
C ARG A 347 -1.50 -10.39 1.08
N VAL A 348 -0.99 -9.18 1.28
CA VAL A 348 -0.86 -8.56 2.61
C VAL A 348 -1.47 -7.16 2.63
N ASN A 349 -2.50 -6.97 3.45
CA ASN A 349 -3.14 -5.68 3.76
C ASN A 349 -3.23 -5.46 5.28
N ALA A 350 -2.14 -5.79 5.97
CA ALA A 350 -1.99 -5.70 7.41
C ALA A 350 -0.69 -4.98 7.76
N ASP A 351 -0.66 -4.34 8.93
CA ASP A 351 0.48 -3.58 9.42
C ASP A 351 1.44 -4.45 10.23
N PHE A 352 2.70 -4.03 10.27
CA PHE A 352 3.79 -4.70 11.00
C PHE A 352 3.95 -6.18 10.60
N VAL A 353 3.87 -6.46 9.30
CA VAL A 353 4.04 -7.80 8.76
C VAL A 353 5.49 -8.04 8.36
N ALA A 354 6.08 -9.15 8.79
CA ALA A 354 7.40 -9.56 8.36
C ALA A 354 7.48 -11.02 7.90
N LEU A 355 8.22 -11.28 6.83
CA LEU A 355 8.52 -12.62 6.33
C LEU A 355 10.04 -12.83 6.29
N TYR A 356 10.49 -14.01 6.72
CA TYR A 356 11.90 -14.36 6.77
C TYR A 356 12.18 -15.76 6.19
N ARG A 357 13.05 -15.87 5.17
CA ARG A 357 13.33 -17.15 4.48
C ARG A 357 12.07 -17.84 3.97
N CYS A 358 11.17 -17.06 3.39
CA CYS A 358 9.99 -17.58 2.72
C CYS A 358 10.22 -17.61 1.21
N VAL A 359 9.55 -18.55 0.54
CA VAL A 359 9.47 -18.57 -0.92
C VAL A 359 8.06 -18.14 -1.33
N ILE A 360 7.94 -17.17 -2.23
CA ILE A 360 6.66 -16.74 -2.79
C ILE A 360 6.72 -16.94 -4.30
N ASP A 361 5.97 -17.92 -4.81
CA ASP A 361 6.06 -18.36 -6.21
C ASP A 361 4.73 -18.26 -6.95
N GLY A 362 4.80 -17.73 -8.17
CA GLY A 362 3.67 -17.55 -9.06
C GLY A 362 4.13 -17.17 -10.46
N TYR A 363 3.24 -16.52 -11.21
CA TYR A 363 3.53 -15.94 -12.52
C TYR A 363 3.13 -14.48 -12.54
N GLN A 364 1.94 -14.14 -13.04
CA GLN A 364 1.45 -12.78 -13.04
C GLN A 364 0.81 -12.45 -11.68
N ASP A 365 1.17 -11.29 -11.12
CA ASP A 365 0.65 -10.77 -9.83
C ASP A 365 0.98 -11.67 -8.63
N THR A 366 2.19 -12.26 -8.55
CA THR A 366 2.58 -13.21 -7.48
C THR A 366 2.41 -12.65 -6.05
N LEU A 367 2.98 -11.49 -5.75
CA LEU A 367 3.02 -10.89 -4.42
C LEU A 367 2.27 -9.55 -4.40
N TYR A 368 1.10 -9.56 -3.76
CA TYR A 368 0.28 -8.37 -3.59
C TYR A 368 0.57 -7.69 -2.25
N THR A 369 1.57 -6.80 -2.26
CA THR A 369 1.87 -5.86 -1.16
C THR A 369 0.82 -4.76 -1.09
N HIS A 370 -0.41 -5.14 -0.75
CA HIS A 370 -1.60 -4.30 -0.91
C HIS A 370 -1.50 -2.99 -0.12
N SER A 371 -1.31 -3.04 1.20
CA SER A 371 -1.23 -1.82 2.04
C SER A 371 -0.42 -2.03 3.34
N PHE A 372 -0.18 -0.92 4.06
CA PHE A 372 0.57 -0.84 5.33
C PHE A 372 2.07 -1.11 5.24
N ARG A 373 2.75 -1.15 6.41
CA ARG A 373 4.18 -1.39 6.54
C ARG A 373 4.48 -2.89 6.52
N GLN A 374 5.38 -3.29 5.64
CA GLN A 374 5.74 -4.69 5.45
C GLN A 374 7.26 -4.84 5.28
N PHE A 375 7.79 -5.98 5.71
CA PHE A 375 9.22 -6.30 5.62
C PHE A 375 9.43 -7.73 5.13
N TYR A 376 10.32 -7.92 4.17
CA TYR A 376 10.68 -9.23 3.63
C TYR A 376 12.19 -9.37 3.68
N ARG A 377 12.69 -10.40 4.37
CA ARG A 377 14.11 -10.65 4.57
C ARG A 377 14.50 -12.01 4.02
N GLU A 378 15.52 -12.05 3.19
CA GLU A 378 16.08 -13.32 2.66
C GLU A 378 14.99 -14.22 2.04
N CYS A 379 14.00 -13.61 1.39
CA CYS A 379 12.94 -14.33 0.70
C CYS A 379 13.29 -14.52 -0.78
N ASP A 380 12.80 -15.60 -1.36
CA ASP A 380 12.84 -15.79 -2.82
C ASP A 380 11.46 -15.49 -3.41
N ILE A 381 11.39 -14.59 -4.38
CA ILE A 381 10.14 -14.13 -4.98
C ILE A 381 10.20 -14.35 -6.49
N TYR A 382 9.29 -15.17 -7.00
CA TYR A 382 9.27 -15.59 -8.40
C TYR A 382 8.03 -15.08 -9.14
N GLY A 383 8.21 -14.63 -10.38
CA GLY A 383 7.06 -14.27 -11.23
C GLY A 383 7.43 -13.75 -12.61
N THR A 384 6.43 -13.25 -13.33
CA THR A 384 6.58 -12.76 -14.72
C THR A 384 6.17 -11.30 -14.86
N ILE A 385 4.87 -11.01 -14.77
CA ILE A 385 4.30 -9.68 -14.99
C ILE A 385 3.77 -9.15 -13.67
N ASP A 386 4.19 -7.94 -13.30
CA ASP A 386 3.74 -7.18 -12.13
C ASP A 386 3.82 -8.01 -10.83
N TYR A 387 4.82 -8.87 -10.73
CA TYR A 387 4.79 -9.93 -9.72
C TYR A 387 5.10 -9.45 -8.30
N ILE A 388 5.50 -8.18 -8.12
CA ILE A 388 5.48 -7.47 -6.85
C ILE A 388 4.71 -6.16 -7.04
N PHE A 389 3.49 -6.08 -6.52
CA PHE A 389 2.59 -4.96 -6.81
C PHE A 389 1.78 -4.51 -5.60
N GLY A 390 1.17 -3.34 -5.70
CA GLY A 390 0.33 -2.75 -4.66
C GLY A 390 0.84 -1.43 -4.11
N ASN A 391 0.31 -1.04 -2.94
CA ASN A 391 0.47 0.28 -2.36
C ASN A 391 0.88 0.21 -0.87
N ALA A 392 1.58 -0.85 -0.46
CA ALA A 392 2.24 -0.90 0.84
C ALA A 392 3.40 0.11 0.93
N ALA A 393 3.85 0.39 2.15
CA ALA A 393 5.22 0.85 2.42
C ALA A 393 6.03 -0.41 2.73
N VAL A 394 6.77 -0.92 1.75
CA VAL A 394 7.44 -2.23 1.85
C VAL A 394 8.94 -2.13 1.60
N VAL A 395 9.70 -2.85 2.42
CA VAL A 395 11.15 -3.05 2.25
C VAL A 395 11.44 -4.53 2.04
N PHE A 396 12.12 -4.84 0.95
CA PHE A 396 12.73 -6.13 0.67
C PHE A 396 14.23 -6.03 0.93
N GLN A 397 14.80 -6.94 1.72
CA GLN A 397 16.20 -6.90 2.10
C GLN A 397 16.85 -8.28 1.98
N GLY A 398 17.97 -8.38 1.25
CA GLY A 398 18.65 -9.66 1.08
C GLY A 398 17.85 -10.69 0.26
N CYS A 399 16.80 -10.27 -0.45
CA CYS A 399 15.91 -11.17 -1.17
C CYS A 399 16.46 -11.54 -2.55
N ASN A 400 16.13 -12.73 -3.04
CA ASN A 400 16.26 -13.05 -4.46
C ASN A 400 14.94 -12.74 -5.18
N ILE A 401 15.03 -11.90 -6.20
CA ILE A 401 13.89 -11.43 -6.99
C ILE A 401 14.06 -12.02 -8.38
N VAL A 402 13.33 -13.12 -8.66
CA VAL A 402 13.60 -14.00 -9.81
C VAL A 402 12.49 -13.88 -10.86
N SER A 403 12.83 -13.34 -12.02
CA SER A 403 11.93 -13.31 -13.18
C SER A 403 11.92 -14.66 -13.90
N LYS A 404 10.72 -15.22 -14.13
CA LYS A 404 10.49 -16.46 -14.89
C LYS A 404 10.27 -16.17 -16.37
N LEU A 405 10.45 -17.18 -17.23
CA LEU A 405 10.08 -17.06 -18.64
C LEU A 405 8.56 -16.85 -18.79
N PRO A 406 8.09 -15.75 -19.41
CA PRO A 406 6.67 -15.50 -19.62
C PRO A 406 6.16 -16.24 -20.88
N MET A 407 4.87 -16.11 -21.20
CA MET A 407 4.34 -16.67 -22.45
C MET A 407 4.96 -15.99 -23.69
N PRO A 408 5.00 -16.67 -24.85
CA PRO A 408 5.49 -16.08 -26.09
C PRO A 408 4.83 -14.73 -26.41
N GLY A 409 5.65 -13.72 -26.70
CA GLY A 409 5.19 -12.36 -27.03
C GLY A 409 4.92 -11.46 -25.81
N GLN A 410 5.04 -11.98 -24.59
CA GLN A 410 5.01 -11.18 -23.37
C GLN A 410 6.42 -10.68 -22.98
N PHE A 411 6.46 -9.90 -21.90
CA PHE A 411 7.65 -9.36 -21.26
C PHE A 411 7.58 -9.69 -19.77
N THR A 412 8.67 -9.47 -19.03
CA THR A 412 8.64 -9.50 -17.57
C THR A 412 8.76 -8.10 -16.99
N VAL A 413 8.10 -7.87 -15.86
CA VAL A 413 8.22 -6.62 -15.11
C VAL A 413 8.07 -6.91 -13.63
N ILE A 414 9.06 -6.47 -12.86
CA ILE A 414 9.17 -6.82 -11.45
C ILE A 414 8.10 -6.10 -10.63
N THR A 415 8.05 -4.77 -10.73
CA THR A 415 7.18 -3.97 -9.87
C THR A 415 6.07 -3.23 -10.62
N ALA A 416 4.88 -3.19 -9.99
CA ALA A 416 3.77 -2.34 -10.39
C ALA A 416 3.19 -1.62 -9.16
N GLN A 417 3.84 -0.52 -8.77
CA GLN A 417 3.48 0.21 -7.55
C GLN A 417 2.32 1.17 -7.81
N SER A 418 1.31 1.17 -6.93
CA SER A 418 0.02 1.87 -7.12
C SER A 418 -0.26 3.02 -6.16
N ARG A 419 0.76 3.79 -5.79
CA ARG A 419 0.54 5.05 -5.07
C ARG A 419 -0.27 6.02 -5.93
N ASP A 420 -1.46 6.38 -5.46
CA ASP A 420 -2.45 7.17 -6.22
C ASP A 420 -2.35 8.66 -5.88
N THR A 421 -1.80 9.01 -4.71
CA THR A 421 -1.67 10.39 -4.26
C THR A 421 -0.30 10.68 -3.62
N GLN A 422 0.18 11.91 -3.76
CA GLN A 422 1.43 12.38 -3.13
C GLN A 422 1.43 12.39 -1.59
N ASP A 423 0.25 12.23 -0.97
CA ASP A 423 0.07 12.29 0.48
C ASP A 423 0.13 10.90 1.14
N GLU A 424 0.22 9.84 0.34
CA GLU A 424 0.48 8.49 0.83
C GLU A 424 2.00 8.27 1.02
N ASP A 425 2.37 7.79 2.20
CA ASP A 425 3.76 7.46 2.55
C ASP A 425 4.12 6.02 2.15
N THR A 426 3.71 5.60 0.95
CA THR A 426 3.80 4.23 0.44
C THR A 426 4.80 4.09 -0.72
N GLY A 427 5.21 2.88 -1.04
CA GLY A 427 6.21 2.60 -2.08
C GLY A 427 6.90 1.27 -1.87
N ILE A 428 7.66 0.84 -2.87
CA ILE A 428 8.46 -0.40 -2.83
C ILE A 428 9.94 -0.01 -2.72
N SER A 429 10.64 -0.57 -1.75
CA SER A 429 12.10 -0.44 -1.58
C SER A 429 12.75 -1.82 -1.66
N MET A 430 13.67 -1.99 -2.59
CA MET A 430 14.50 -3.20 -2.72
C MET A 430 15.93 -2.84 -2.35
N GLN A 431 16.42 -3.38 -1.24
CA GLN A 431 17.75 -3.09 -0.71
C GLN A 431 18.58 -4.36 -0.60
N ASN A 432 19.82 -4.33 -1.11
CA ASN A 432 20.73 -5.48 -1.01
C ASN A 432 20.07 -6.79 -1.53
N CYS A 433 19.28 -6.68 -2.61
CA CYS A 433 18.61 -7.81 -3.24
C CYS A 433 19.45 -8.33 -4.42
N SER A 434 19.17 -9.56 -4.85
CA SER A 434 19.65 -10.11 -6.12
C SER A 434 18.50 -10.17 -7.12
N ILE A 435 18.56 -9.36 -8.18
CA ILE A 435 17.58 -9.38 -9.28
C ILE A 435 18.11 -10.32 -10.36
N LEU A 436 17.44 -11.46 -10.51
CA LEU A 436 17.89 -12.61 -11.28
C LEU A 436 16.84 -13.06 -12.29
N ALA A 437 17.27 -13.81 -13.29
CA ALA A 437 16.41 -14.53 -14.21
C ALA A 437 16.46 -16.04 -13.94
N SER A 438 15.36 -16.74 -14.15
CA SER A 438 15.38 -18.19 -14.29
C SER A 438 16.23 -18.60 -15.49
N GLU A 439 16.79 -19.81 -15.48
CA GLU A 439 17.73 -20.27 -16.52
C GLU A 439 17.13 -20.20 -17.94
N ASP A 440 15.85 -20.54 -18.09
CA ASP A 440 15.11 -20.48 -19.35
C ASP A 440 14.85 -19.04 -19.85
N LEU A 441 14.60 -18.10 -18.93
CA LEU A 441 14.53 -16.67 -19.26
C LEU A 441 15.89 -16.12 -19.64
N PHE A 442 16.94 -16.44 -18.88
CA PHE A 442 18.31 -15.97 -19.16
C PHE A 442 18.77 -16.41 -20.55
N ASN A 443 18.54 -17.68 -20.90
CA ASN A 443 18.83 -18.23 -22.23
C ASN A 443 17.96 -17.62 -23.36
N SER A 444 16.87 -16.94 -23.00
CA SER A 444 15.94 -16.29 -23.92
C SER A 444 15.96 -14.75 -23.83
N SER A 445 16.90 -14.16 -23.10
CA SER A 445 16.97 -12.72 -22.77
C SER A 445 16.98 -11.81 -24.01
N ASN A 446 17.57 -12.26 -25.12
CA ASN A 446 17.56 -11.51 -26.38
C ASN A 446 16.16 -11.38 -27.03
N LYS A 447 15.18 -12.17 -26.58
CA LYS A 447 13.82 -12.22 -27.14
C LYS A 447 12.76 -11.66 -26.18
N VAL A 448 13.03 -11.68 -24.87
CA VAL A 448 12.10 -11.25 -23.84
C VAL A 448 12.64 -9.99 -23.19
N LYS A 449 11.85 -8.92 -23.21
CA LYS A 449 12.20 -7.70 -22.48
C LYS A 449 11.85 -7.86 -21.01
N SER A 450 12.70 -7.34 -20.14
CA SER A 450 12.53 -7.39 -18.69
C SER A 450 12.80 -6.03 -18.07
N TYR A 451 11.95 -5.62 -17.13
CA TYR A 451 11.99 -4.28 -16.53
C TYR A 451 11.88 -4.32 -15.01
N LEU A 452 12.53 -3.37 -14.33
CA LEU A 452 12.44 -3.17 -12.88
C LEU A 452 11.03 -2.78 -12.41
N GLY A 453 10.28 -2.08 -13.26
CA GLY A 453 8.91 -1.72 -12.93
C GLY A 453 8.17 -0.91 -13.98
N ARG A 454 6.89 -0.65 -13.70
CA ARG A 454 6.01 0.26 -14.44
C ARG A 454 4.94 0.92 -13.55
N PRO A 455 4.53 2.16 -13.85
CA PRO A 455 3.72 2.96 -12.92
C PRO A 455 2.24 2.62 -13.01
N TRP A 456 1.77 1.68 -12.19
CA TRP A 456 0.34 1.32 -12.16
C TRP A 456 -0.57 2.52 -11.81
N ARG A 457 -0.07 3.48 -11.02
CA ARG A 457 -0.79 4.72 -10.67
C ARG A 457 0.09 5.96 -10.76
N GLU A 458 -0.56 7.13 -10.75
CA GLU A 458 0.01 8.45 -11.04
C GLU A 458 1.25 8.79 -10.20
N PHE A 459 1.30 8.42 -8.93
CA PHE A 459 2.43 8.75 -8.06
C PHE A 459 3.32 7.54 -7.76
N SER A 460 3.35 6.54 -8.66
CA SER A 460 4.08 5.29 -8.48
C SER A 460 5.49 5.52 -7.92
N ARG A 461 5.88 4.76 -6.89
CA ARG A 461 7.15 4.95 -6.18
C ARG A 461 7.86 3.64 -5.90
N THR A 462 8.99 3.44 -6.56
CA THR A 462 9.82 2.24 -6.42
C THR A 462 11.29 2.65 -6.35
N VAL A 463 12.06 2.05 -5.46
CA VAL A 463 13.52 2.19 -5.45
C VAL A 463 14.22 0.84 -5.44
N VAL A 464 15.34 0.77 -6.15
CA VAL A 464 16.26 -0.37 -6.15
C VAL A 464 17.63 0.15 -5.74
N MET A 465 18.13 -0.29 -4.59
CA MET A 465 19.36 0.20 -4.02
C MET A 465 20.27 -0.91 -3.50
N GLU A 466 21.58 -0.73 -3.66
CA GLU A 466 22.63 -1.65 -3.21
C GLU A 466 22.45 -3.09 -3.70
N SER A 467 21.72 -3.26 -4.80
CA SER A 467 21.29 -4.56 -5.28
C SER A 467 22.13 -5.02 -6.46
N TYR A 468 22.29 -6.34 -6.59
CA TYR A 468 22.82 -6.94 -7.80
C TYR A 468 21.71 -7.00 -8.86
N ILE A 469 21.99 -6.49 -10.06
CA ILE A 469 21.06 -6.51 -11.21
C ILE A 469 21.74 -7.27 -12.35
N ASP A 470 21.16 -8.41 -12.71
CA ASP A 470 21.69 -9.26 -13.78
C ASP A 470 21.38 -8.73 -15.20
N GLU A 471 22.07 -9.23 -16.22
CA GLU A 471 22.15 -8.63 -17.57
C GLU A 471 20.81 -8.64 -18.35
N PHE A 472 19.85 -9.47 -17.92
CA PHE A 472 18.55 -9.64 -18.61
C PHE A 472 17.63 -8.40 -18.53
N ILE A 473 17.89 -7.48 -17.60
CA ILE A 473 17.13 -6.23 -17.48
C ILE A 473 17.45 -5.32 -18.68
N ASP A 474 16.41 -4.82 -19.36
CA ASP A 474 16.58 -3.92 -20.49
C ASP A 474 17.33 -2.65 -20.09
N GLY A 475 18.15 -2.11 -20.99
CA GLY A 475 18.92 -0.88 -20.74
C GLY A 475 18.05 0.31 -20.32
N SER A 476 16.79 0.38 -20.75
CA SER A 476 15.83 1.40 -20.29
C SER A 476 15.51 1.30 -18.79
N GLY A 477 15.66 0.11 -18.20
CA GLY A 477 15.39 -0.24 -16.82
C GLY A 477 13.89 -0.32 -16.49
N TRP A 478 13.14 0.70 -16.90
CA TRP A 478 11.75 0.91 -16.55
C TRP A 478 10.87 0.96 -17.80
N SER A 479 9.60 0.54 -17.68
CA SER A 479 8.63 0.56 -18.77
C SER A 479 7.42 1.45 -18.46
N LYS A 480 6.82 2.01 -19.50
CA LYS A 480 5.64 2.89 -19.34
C LYS A 480 4.42 2.07 -18.96
N TRP A 481 3.52 2.67 -18.18
CA TRP A 481 2.12 2.24 -18.16
C TRP A 481 1.42 2.75 -19.43
N ASN A 482 0.25 2.18 -19.77
CA ASN A 482 -0.48 2.52 -21.00
C ASN A 482 -0.52 4.04 -21.24
N GLY A 483 -0.10 4.51 -22.42
CA GLY A 483 -0.16 5.93 -22.79
C GLY A 483 0.95 6.84 -22.24
N GLY A 484 1.77 6.37 -21.28
CA GLY A 484 2.84 7.19 -20.68
C GLY A 484 2.34 8.23 -19.68
N GLU A 485 1.27 7.92 -18.96
CA GLU A 485 0.81 8.65 -17.78
C GLU A 485 1.81 8.47 -16.61
N ALA A 486 1.70 9.27 -15.54
CA ALA A 486 2.57 9.24 -14.36
C ALA A 486 4.06 9.63 -14.53
N LEU A 487 4.58 9.81 -15.75
CA LEU A 487 6.04 9.95 -15.97
C LEU A 487 6.67 11.20 -15.32
N ASP A 488 5.85 12.23 -15.08
CA ASP A 488 6.26 13.50 -14.46
C ASP A 488 6.11 13.49 -12.92
N THR A 489 5.35 12.54 -12.38
CA THR A 489 4.84 12.51 -11.00
C THR A 489 5.29 11.27 -10.20
N LEU A 490 5.68 10.20 -10.90
CA LEU A 490 6.30 9.01 -10.31
C LEU A 490 7.66 9.33 -9.67
N TYR A 491 8.15 8.42 -8.85
CA TYR A 491 9.51 8.45 -8.29
C TYR A 491 10.14 7.06 -8.42
N TYR A 492 10.99 6.88 -9.45
CA TYR A 492 11.78 5.67 -9.66
C TYR A 492 13.25 5.95 -9.39
N GLY A 493 13.79 5.32 -8.35
CA GLY A 493 15.14 5.58 -7.85
C GLY A 493 16.08 4.39 -8.01
N GLU A 494 17.30 4.63 -8.46
CA GLU A 494 18.40 3.66 -8.40
C GLU A 494 19.57 4.22 -7.59
N TYR A 495 20.16 3.43 -6.68
CA TYR A 495 21.30 3.83 -5.86
C TYR A 495 22.32 2.70 -5.67
N ASN A 496 23.58 2.94 -6.01
CA ASN A 496 24.70 2.03 -5.71
C ASN A 496 24.46 0.55 -6.10
N ASN A 497 23.71 0.31 -7.18
CA ASN A 497 23.48 -1.03 -7.70
C ASN A 497 24.72 -1.54 -8.45
N ASN A 498 24.92 -2.85 -8.44
CA ASN A 498 26.03 -3.52 -9.13
C ASN A 498 25.51 -4.64 -10.04
N GLY A 499 26.40 -5.27 -10.80
CA GLY A 499 26.04 -6.29 -11.79
C GLY A 499 25.88 -5.74 -13.21
N PRO A 500 25.81 -6.62 -14.23
CA PRO A 500 25.81 -6.21 -15.63
C PRO A 500 24.55 -5.43 -16.06
N GLY A 501 23.40 -5.63 -15.39
CA GLY A 501 22.16 -4.89 -15.65
C GLY A 501 22.05 -3.54 -14.93
N SER A 502 23.05 -3.15 -14.13
CA SER A 502 23.00 -1.92 -13.31
C SER A 502 23.46 -0.66 -14.03
N GLU A 503 23.91 -0.74 -15.29
CA GLU A 503 24.34 0.44 -16.05
C GLU A 503 23.19 1.42 -16.27
N THR A 504 23.38 2.67 -15.85
CA THR A 504 22.33 3.70 -15.90
C THR A 504 22.36 4.58 -17.14
N GLY A 505 23.41 4.48 -17.98
CA GLY A 505 23.63 5.38 -19.14
C GLY A 505 22.57 5.29 -20.25
N LYS A 506 21.76 4.22 -20.26
CA LYS A 506 20.68 3.99 -21.24
C LYS A 506 19.27 4.03 -20.62
N ARG A 507 19.17 4.38 -19.33
CA ARG A 507 17.88 4.45 -18.64
C ARG A 507 16.97 5.48 -19.29
N VAL A 508 15.68 5.33 -19.02
CA VAL A 508 14.65 6.29 -19.42
C VAL A 508 14.98 7.71 -18.96
N ASN A 509 14.52 8.71 -19.72
CA ASN A 509 14.77 10.13 -19.45
C ASN A 509 13.55 10.83 -18.81
N TRP A 510 12.73 10.08 -18.07
CA TRP A 510 11.50 10.61 -17.46
C TRP A 510 11.84 11.55 -16.30
N PRO A 511 11.08 12.64 -16.08
CA PRO A 511 11.33 13.53 -14.95
C PRO A 511 11.24 12.85 -13.58
N GLY A 512 10.39 11.82 -13.44
CA GLY A 512 10.28 11.01 -12.23
C GLY A 512 11.36 9.94 -12.05
N PHE A 513 12.28 9.76 -12.99
CA PHE A 513 13.42 8.84 -12.84
C PHE A 513 14.62 9.55 -12.21
N HIS A 514 15.24 8.91 -11.21
CA HIS A 514 16.29 9.50 -10.41
C HIS A 514 17.45 8.52 -10.16
N ILE A 515 18.66 8.97 -10.43
CA ILE A 515 19.86 8.38 -9.81
C ILE A 515 20.01 9.06 -8.45
N MET A 516 19.75 8.30 -7.39
CA MET A 516 19.62 8.87 -6.05
C MET A 516 20.99 9.21 -5.43
N GLY A 517 21.00 10.20 -4.53
CA GLY A 517 22.10 10.40 -3.59
C GLY A 517 21.89 9.61 -2.30
N TYR A 518 22.91 9.61 -1.42
CA TYR A 518 22.84 8.92 -0.12
C TYR A 518 21.63 9.35 0.73
N GLU A 519 21.37 10.67 0.81
CA GLU A 519 20.25 11.21 1.61
C GLU A 519 18.88 10.75 1.10
N ASP A 520 18.71 10.68 -0.23
CA ASP A 520 17.47 10.21 -0.84
C ASP A 520 17.28 8.71 -0.57
N ALA A 521 18.33 7.92 -0.80
CA ALA A 521 18.33 6.48 -0.55
C ALA A 521 18.09 6.16 0.94
N PHE A 522 18.63 6.95 1.87
CA PHE A 522 18.49 6.70 3.31
C PHE A 522 17.01 6.74 3.75
N ASN A 523 16.19 7.59 3.10
CA ASN A 523 14.75 7.67 3.35
C ASN A 523 13.96 6.39 2.98
N PHE A 524 14.58 5.47 2.24
CA PHE A 524 13.98 4.21 1.81
C PHE A 524 14.52 2.98 2.57
N THR A 525 15.35 3.19 3.60
CA THR A 525 15.84 2.13 4.50
C THR A 525 14.73 1.64 5.43
N ALA A 526 14.92 0.46 6.04
CA ALA A 526 13.95 -0.10 6.98
C ALA A 526 13.63 0.88 8.14
N THR A 527 14.64 1.56 8.69
CA THR A 527 14.46 2.49 9.80
C THR A 527 13.62 3.71 9.43
N GLU A 528 13.88 4.36 8.30
CA GLU A 528 13.15 5.57 7.93
C GLU A 528 11.82 5.28 7.24
N PHE A 529 11.78 4.33 6.31
CA PHE A 529 10.64 4.15 5.41
C PHE A 529 9.47 3.45 6.08
N ILE A 530 9.76 2.44 6.91
CA ILE A 530 8.75 1.61 7.59
C ILE A 530 8.86 1.72 9.12
N THR A 531 9.62 2.70 9.63
CA THR A 531 9.85 2.89 11.07
C THR A 531 10.36 1.60 11.74
N GLY A 532 11.25 0.87 11.06
CA GLY A 532 11.66 -0.50 11.38
C GLY A 532 12.13 -0.69 12.83
N ASP A 533 12.93 0.25 13.34
CA ASP A 533 13.42 0.25 14.73
C ASP A 533 12.31 0.16 15.77
N GLY A 534 11.10 0.64 15.43
CA GLY A 534 9.95 0.64 16.31
C GLY A 534 9.28 -0.74 16.48
N TRP A 535 9.51 -1.71 15.58
CA TRP A 535 8.77 -2.97 15.61
C TRP A 535 9.56 -4.20 15.17
N LEU A 536 10.52 -4.09 14.24
CA LEU A 536 11.30 -5.22 13.72
C LEU A 536 12.16 -5.87 14.81
N GLY A 537 12.66 -5.09 15.78
CA GLY A 537 13.39 -5.66 16.91
C GLY A 537 12.59 -6.66 17.76
N SER A 538 11.26 -6.63 17.68
CA SER A 538 10.42 -7.62 18.36
C SER A 538 10.29 -8.92 17.58
N THR A 539 10.43 -8.91 16.24
CA THR A 539 10.23 -10.11 15.39
C THR A 539 11.37 -11.10 15.53
N SER A 540 12.52 -10.68 16.04
CA SER A 540 13.79 -11.44 16.07
C SER A 540 14.31 -11.81 14.67
N PHE A 541 13.67 -11.33 13.59
CA PHE A 541 14.22 -11.44 12.24
C PHE A 541 15.35 -10.43 12.06
N PRO A 542 16.43 -10.81 11.35
CA PRO A 542 17.51 -9.88 11.07
C PRO A 542 17.02 -8.77 10.15
N TYR A 543 17.50 -7.55 10.38
CA TYR A 543 17.31 -6.41 9.48
C TYR A 543 18.49 -5.45 9.59
N ASP A 544 18.82 -4.79 8.49
CA ASP A 544 19.81 -3.71 8.46
C ASP A 544 19.09 -2.36 8.49
N ASN A 545 19.54 -1.47 9.38
CA ASN A 545 18.85 -0.21 9.73
C ASN A 545 19.20 0.97 8.80
N GLY A 546 20.11 0.76 7.84
CA GLY A 546 20.70 1.84 7.04
C GLY A 546 21.14 1.36 5.66
N ILE A 547 21.89 2.22 4.98
CA ILE A 547 22.65 1.93 3.76
C ILE A 547 23.99 1.32 4.17
#